data_AF-A0A433CW01-F1
#
_entry.id   AF-A0A433CW01-F1
#
_cell.length_a   1.000
_cell.length_b   1.000
_cell.length_c   1.000
_cell.angle_alpha   90.00
_cell.angle_beta   90.00
_cell.angle_gamma   90.00
#
_symmetry.space_group_name_H-M   'P 1'
#
loop_
_entity.id
_entity.type
_entity.pdbx_description
1 polymer ?
#
loop_
_entity_poly.entity_id
_entity_poly.type
_entity_poly.pdbx_seq_one_letter_code
_entity_poly.pdbx_strand_id
1 'polypeptide(L)' 'MKAEDPAVVVQWNEAGFNNVPAAPGMRDGIPGQTKDALINVFTNNGGVDIANLHHTMFLFRNNQSVVDCERAMPNW' A
#
# COMPACT_ATOMS: atom_id res chain seq x y z
N MET A 1 4.52 2.88 18.74
CA MET A 1 3.97 1.56 18.35
C MET A 1 4.60 0.52 19.26
N LYS A 2 3.86 -0.54 19.57
CA LYS A 2 4.24 -1.62 20.49
C LYS A 2 4.54 -2.90 19.72
N ALA A 3 5.17 -3.87 20.38
CA ALA A 3 5.52 -5.16 19.75
C ALA A 3 4.29 -5.94 19.27
N GLU A 4 3.16 -5.78 19.96
CA GLU A 4 1.87 -6.40 19.60
C GLU A 4 1.02 -5.61 18.58
N ASP A 5 1.49 -4.45 18.11
CA ASP A 5 0.77 -3.67 17.10
C ASP A 5 0.76 -4.42 15.75
N PRO A 6 -0.39 -4.51 15.06
CA PRO A 6 -0.48 -5.23 13.80
C PRO A 6 0.38 -4.59 12.70
N ALA A 7 0.93 -5.46 11.85
CA ALA A 7 1.74 -5.09 10.70
C ALA A 7 1.13 -5.63 9.41
N VAL A 8 1.14 -4.81 8.36
CA VAL A 8 0.96 -5.26 6.99
C VAL A 8 2.32 -5.24 6.30
N VAL A 9 2.72 -6.38 5.73
CA VAL A 9 3.94 -6.51 4.93
C VAL A 9 3.54 -6.70 3.48
N VAL A 10 4.11 -5.89 2.59
CA VAL A 10 3.79 -5.87 1.16
C VAL A 10 5.05 -6.17 0.35
N GLN A 11 4.93 -7.10 -0.58
CA GLN A 11 5.92 -7.31 -1.63
C GLN A 11 5.38 -6.72 -2.94
N TRP A 12 6.00 -5.64 -3.42
CA TRP A 12 5.56 -4.97 -4.63
C TRP A 12 5.94 -5.74 -5.90
N ASN A 13 4.98 -5.92 -6.80
CA ASN A 13 5.24 -6.39 -8.16
C ASN A 13 5.40 -5.19 -9.10
N GLU A 14 6.62 -4.67 -9.21
CA GLU A 14 6.92 -3.51 -10.07
C GLU A 14 6.55 -3.75 -11.54
N ALA A 15 6.68 -4.99 -12.04
CA ALA A 15 6.30 -5.32 -13.41
C ALA A 15 4.78 -5.17 -13.63
N GLY A 16 3.96 -5.40 -12.60
CA GLY A 16 2.51 -5.21 -12.64
C GLY A 16 2.08 -3.75 -12.79
N PHE A 17 2.91 -2.79 -12.34
CA PHE A 17 2.68 -1.35 -12.51
C PHE A 17 3.37 -0.78 -13.75
N ASN A 18 4.16 -1.57 -14.48
CA ASN A 18 4.89 -1.13 -15.66
C ASN A 18 4.60 -2.03 -16.87
N ASN A 19 3.42 -2.67 -16.88
CA ASN A 19 3.04 -3.63 -17.92
C ASN A 19 2.64 -2.97 -19.24
N VAL A 20 2.33 -1.67 -19.23
CA VAL A 20 2.07 -0.88 -20.44
C VAL A 20 3.21 0.12 -20.66
N PRO A 21 4.05 -0.04 -21.71
CA PRO A 21 5.25 0.80 -21.91
C PRO A 21 4.96 2.30 -22.06
N ALA A 22 3.79 2.66 -22.61
CA ALA A 22 3.40 4.05 -22.82
C ALA A 22 2.91 4.76 -21.53
N ALA A 23 2.72 4.02 -20.44
CA ALA A 23 2.20 4.52 -19.18
C ALA A 23 2.91 3.85 -17.97
N PRO A 24 4.23 4.11 -17.80
CA PRO A 24 5.00 3.53 -16.71
C PRO A 24 4.48 3.98 -15.33
N GLY A 25 4.51 3.08 -14.35
CA GLY A 25 4.03 3.29 -12.98
C GLY A 25 2.53 3.15 -12.79
N MET A 26 1.76 2.87 -13.85
CA MET A 26 0.32 2.63 -13.82
C MET A 26 0.01 1.19 -14.20
N ARG A 27 -0.71 0.49 -13.32
CA ARG A 27 -1.26 -0.83 -13.63
C ARG A 27 -2.19 -0.73 -14.83
N ASP A 28 -1.93 -1.58 -15.83
CA ASP A 28 -2.68 -1.63 -17.10
C ASP A 28 -2.73 -0.29 -17.85
N GLY A 29 -1.82 0.64 -17.54
CA GLY A 29 -1.80 2.00 -18.07
C GLY A 29 -2.98 2.88 -17.63
N ILE A 30 -3.73 2.48 -16.60
CA ILE A 30 -4.90 3.20 -16.10
C ILE A 30 -4.47 4.31 -15.15
N PRO A 31 -4.79 5.60 -15.44
CA PRO A 31 -4.46 6.71 -14.55
C PRO A 31 -5.00 6.52 -13.14
N GLY A 32 -4.12 6.66 -12.14
CA GLY A 32 -4.46 6.52 -10.73
C GLY A 32 -4.34 5.11 -10.16
N GLN A 33 -4.16 4.07 -10.98
CA GLN A 33 -3.84 2.72 -10.50
C GLN A 33 -2.33 2.55 -10.27
N THR A 34 -1.79 3.35 -9.37
CA THR A 34 -0.33 3.39 -9.09
C THR A 34 0.01 2.69 -7.79
N LYS A 35 1.28 2.31 -7.63
CA LYS A 35 1.82 1.86 -6.33
C LYS A 35 1.59 2.90 -5.23
N ASP A 36 1.81 4.18 -5.55
CA ASP A 36 1.60 5.29 -4.62
C ASP A 36 0.14 5.43 -4.19
N ALA A 37 -0.82 5.10 -5.06
CA ALA A 37 -2.23 5.10 -4.68
C ALA A 37 -2.51 4.05 -3.58
N LEU A 38 -1.91 2.87 -3.66
CA LEU A 38 -2.01 1.85 -2.60
C LEU A 38 -1.28 2.26 -1.32
N ILE A 39 -0.08 2.85 -1.44
CA ILE A 39 0.66 3.40 -0.29
C ILE A 39 -0.20 4.45 0.43
N ASN A 40 -0.87 5.32 -0.33
CA ASN A 40 -1.78 6.32 0.24
C ASN A 40 -2.98 5.70 0.96
N VAL A 41 -3.48 4.55 0.53
CA VAL A 41 -4.53 3.83 1.30
C VAL A 41 -4.01 3.43 2.67
N PHE A 42 -2.80 2.84 2.75
CA PHE A 42 -2.21 2.46 4.03
C PHE A 42 -2.00 3.67 4.95
N THR A 43 -1.39 4.75 4.44
CA THR A 43 -1.06 5.93 5.27
C THR A 43 -2.29 6.71 5.70
N ASN A 44 -3.31 6.85 4.84
CA ASN A 44 -4.57 7.52 5.18
C ASN A 44 -5.39 6.73 6.22
N ASN A 45 -5.22 5.41 6.29
CA ASN A 45 -5.89 4.56 7.28
C ASN A 45 -5.02 4.29 8.53
N GLY A 46 -4.01 5.13 8.78
CA GLY A 46 -3.21 5.10 10.00
C GLY A 46 -2.04 4.12 10.00
N GLY A 47 -1.73 3.53 8.84
CA GLY A 47 -0.51 2.76 8.62
C GLY A 47 0.71 3.68 8.61
N VAL A 48 1.70 3.37 9.44
CA VAL A 48 2.98 4.09 9.48
C VAL A 48 4.03 3.21 8.80
N ASP A 49 4.66 3.73 7.76
CA ASP A 49 5.80 3.07 7.11
C ASP A 49 7.00 3.07 8.07
N ILE A 50 7.60 1.90 8.27
CA ILE A 50 8.66 1.70 9.24
C ILE A 50 10.00 1.49 8.55
N ALA A 51 11.00 2.19 9.08
CA ALA A 51 12.42 1.97 8.82
C ALA A 51 12.88 2.16 7.36
N ASN A 52 12.24 3.06 6.60
CA ASN A 52 12.68 3.40 5.25
C ASN A 52 12.75 2.15 4.34
N LEU A 53 11.92 1.14 4.63
CA LEU A 53 11.90 -0.17 3.96
C LEU A 53 11.23 -0.08 2.58
N HIS A 54 11.36 1.06 1.89
CA HIS A 54 10.77 1.29 0.57
C HIS A 54 9.26 0.96 0.52
N HIS A 55 8.51 1.35 1.55
CA HIS A 55 7.06 1.14 1.65
C HIS A 55 6.64 -0.34 1.66
N THR A 56 7.44 -1.22 2.26
CA THR A 56 7.13 -2.67 2.33
C THR A 56 6.56 -3.12 3.67
N MET A 57 6.58 -2.28 4.71
CA MET A 57 6.03 -2.62 6.02
C MET A 57 5.31 -1.42 6.64
N PHE A 58 4.02 -1.60 6.92
CA PHE A 58 3.18 -0.60 7.58
C PHE A 58 2.70 -1.14 8.92
N LEU A 59 3.03 -0.43 10.00
CA LEU A 59 2.50 -0.73 11.33
C LEU A 59 1.24 0.08 11.62
N PHE A 60 0.27 -0.55 12.26
CA PHE A 60 -1.02 0.04 12.63
C PHE A 60 -1.21 0.02 14.14
N ARG A 61 -1.85 1.05 14.70
CA ARG A 61 -2.00 1.18 16.17
C ARG A 61 -2.99 0.20 16.80
N ASN A 62 -3.86 -0.42 16.00
CA ASN A 62 -4.87 -1.37 16.45
C ASN A 62 -5.46 -2.14 15.25
N ASN A 63 -6.19 -3.22 15.54
CA ASN A 63 -6.81 -4.07 14.52
C ASN A 63 -7.92 -3.37 13.72
N GLN A 64 -8.63 -2.40 14.32
CA GLN A 64 -9.70 -1.69 13.62
C GLN A 64 -9.16 -0.89 12.44
N SER A 65 -8.00 -0.23 12.59
CA SER A 65 -7.36 0.50 11.50
C SER A 65 -6.93 -0.41 10.34
N VAL A 66 -6.57 -1.67 10.60
CA VAL A 66 -6.29 -2.65 9.55
C VAL A 66 -7.56 -3.02 8.78
N VAL A 67 -8.67 -3.25 9.50
CA VAL A 67 -9.98 -3.55 8.89
C VAL A 67 -10.47 -2.36 8.03
N ASP A 68 -10.31 -1.14 8.52
CA ASP A 68 -10.70 0.06 7.77
C ASP A 68 -9.81 0.24 6.52
N CYS A 69 -8.52 -0.04 6.65
CA CYS A 69 -7.58 -0.06 5.52
C CYS A 69 -7.97 -1.10 4.46
N GLU A 70 -8.32 -2.33 4.86
CA GLU A 70 -8.78 -3.38 3.95
C GLU A 70 -10.05 -2.94 3.19
N ARG A 71 -11.01 -2.33 3.89
CA ARG A 71 -12.25 -1.81 3.29
C ARG A 71 -12.01 -0.66 2.32
N ALA A 72 -10.96 0.12 2.53
CA ALA A 72 -10.56 1.22 1.67
C ALA A 72 -9.73 0.77 0.46
N MET A 73 -9.33 -0.52 0.39
CA MET A 73 -8.55 -1.01 -0.74
C MET A 73 -9.34 -0.92 -2.04
N PRO A 74 -8.71 -0.42 -3.12
CA PRO A 74 -9.33 -0.46 -4.42
C PRO A 74 -9.48 -1.91 -4.91
N ASN A 75 -10.45 -2.12 -5.80
CA ASN A 75 -10.83 -3.44 -6.30
C ASN A 75 -10.26 -3.76 -7.70
N TRP A 76 -9.17 -3.12 -8.10
CA TRP A 76 -8.50 -3.28 -9.40
C TRP A 76 -7.22 -4.14 -9.33
#